data_AF-A0A816V5F4-F1
#
_entry.id   AF-A0A816V5F4-F1
#
_cell.length_a   1.000
_cell.length_b   1.000
_cell.length_c   1.000
_cell.angle_alpha   90.00
_cell.angle_beta   90.00
_cell.angle_gamma   90.00
#
_symmetry.space_group_name_H-M   'P 1'
#
loop_
_entity.id
_entity.type
_entity.pdbx_description
1 polymer ?
#
loop_
_entity_poly.entity_id
_entity_poly.type
_entity_poly.pdbx_seq_one_letter_code
_entity_poly.pdbx_strand_id
1 'polypeptide(L)'
;SVDEASDTFLVVSFIGETRIFAMNRVDELEETEIKGFLSEVRTLFCHDAVHNQLVQVFDSCYLCLFHYPFFQFLNLNIVTANARQLSGVSLAVMAMKLRQSQRSQARKWSTLMLVLLMLFMLTIVLLMLLSFGVFSLPIDTFDEYSPADLSSFRRAATERSEGIGKRGDQWTEILSWEPRAFLYHGFLSKEECEYLISLAKPYMVKSTVVDSQTGKSKDSRVRTSSGTFLRRGRDKVIKTIEKRIADYTFIPADHGEGLQVLHYEEGQKYEPHYDYFVDEFNTKNGGQRMATMLMYLSDVEEGGETVFPAANMNFSSVPWYNELSECGKKGLSVKPRMGDALLFWSMRPDATLDPSSLHGGCPVIRGNKWSSTKWMHVGEYKV
;
A
#
# COMPACT_ATOMS: atom_id res chain seq x y z
N SER A 1 -4.29 -35.78 14.09
CA SER A 1 -4.31 -34.96 15.31
C SER A 1 -3.62 -33.66 14.95
N VAL A 2 -4.37 -32.58 15.08
CA VAL A 2 -3.96 -31.20 14.84
C VAL A 2 -3.16 -30.78 16.07
N ASP A 3 -1.90 -30.41 15.89
CA ASP A 3 -1.18 -29.57 16.84
C ASP A 3 -0.34 -28.59 16.01
N GLU A 4 -0.70 -27.32 16.15
CA GLU A 4 -0.21 -26.16 15.43
C GLU A 4 1.25 -25.87 15.83
N ALA A 5 2.17 -25.93 14.87
CA ALA A 5 3.56 -25.53 15.05
C ALA A 5 3.83 -24.10 14.51
N SER A 6 2.79 -23.27 14.40
CA SER A 6 2.80 -21.99 13.68
C SER A 6 2.99 -20.74 14.55
N ASP A 7 2.92 -20.82 15.88
CA ASP A 7 2.89 -19.62 16.72
C ASP A 7 4.16 -19.44 17.54
N THR A 8 5.18 -18.77 17.00
CA THR A 8 6.47 -18.68 17.71
C THR A 8 7.08 -17.29 17.82
N PHE A 9 6.50 -16.23 17.27
CA PHE A 9 7.07 -14.87 17.36
C PHE A 9 6.01 -13.75 17.29
N LEU A 10 6.24 -12.67 18.03
CA LEU A 10 5.49 -11.42 18.06
C LEU A 10 6.46 -10.26 17.78
N VAL A 11 6.25 -9.50 16.70
CA VAL A 11 7.06 -8.30 16.39
C VAL A 11 6.31 -7.06 16.90
N VAL A 12 6.94 -6.31 17.81
CA VAL A 12 6.35 -5.11 18.41
C VAL A 12 7.21 -3.90 18.05
N SER A 13 6.68 -3.02 17.20
CA SER A 13 7.38 -1.78 16.83
C SER A 13 6.85 -0.59 17.64
N PHE A 14 7.75 0.07 18.36
CA PHE A 14 7.50 1.35 19.03
C PHE A 14 7.97 2.52 18.17
N ILE A 15 7.57 3.74 18.50
CA ILE A 15 8.09 4.96 17.84
C ILE A 15 9.56 5.10 18.25
N GLY A 16 10.46 4.83 17.30
CA GLY A 16 11.92 4.97 17.49
C GLY A 16 12.67 3.69 17.84
N GLU A 17 11.97 2.58 18.14
CA GLU A 17 12.62 1.30 18.47
C GLU A 17 11.70 0.12 18.12
N THR A 18 12.20 -0.87 17.38
CA THR A 18 11.49 -2.12 17.10
C THR A 18 12.07 -3.25 17.94
N ARG A 19 11.20 -3.97 18.65
CA ARG A 19 11.56 -5.14 19.45
C ARG A 19 10.89 -6.39 18.91
N ILE A 20 11.58 -7.51 19.04
CA ILE A 20 11.13 -8.79 18.51
C ILE A 20 11.04 -9.77 19.67
N PHE A 21 9.87 -10.38 19.82
CA PHE A 21 9.61 -11.37 20.84
C PHE A 21 9.38 -12.73 20.19
N ALA A 22 9.90 -13.77 20.81
CA ALA A 22 9.69 -15.16 20.41
C ALA A 22 8.91 -15.88 21.50
N MET A 23 7.95 -16.72 21.12
CA MET A 23 7.32 -17.65 22.05
C MET A 23 8.33 -18.77 22.35
N ASN A 24 8.64 -18.96 23.63
CA ASN A 24 9.51 -20.03 24.07
C ASN A 24 8.74 -21.36 24.17
N ARG A 25 9.43 -22.44 24.57
CA ARG A 25 8.85 -23.81 24.65
C ARG A 25 7.79 -24.00 25.74
N VAL A 26 7.48 -22.95 26.50
CA VAL A 26 6.46 -22.92 27.55
C VAL A 26 5.42 -21.83 27.29
N ASP A 27 5.26 -21.42 26.02
CA ASP A 27 4.27 -20.46 25.55
C ASP A 27 4.37 -19.06 26.18
N GLU A 28 5.58 -18.65 26.58
CA GLU A 28 5.87 -17.29 27.05
C GLU A 28 6.66 -16.49 26.01
N LEU A 29 6.33 -15.20 25.88
CA LEU A 29 7.04 -14.28 24.99
C LEU A 29 8.35 -13.79 25.62
N GLU A 30 9.47 -14.04 24.94
CA GLU A 30 10.81 -13.62 25.33
C GLU A 30 11.44 -12.73 24.25
N GLU A 31 12.07 -11.63 24.65
CA GLU A 31 12.76 -10.73 23.71
C GLU A 31 13.93 -11.46 23.05
N THR A 32 13.99 -11.44 21.72
CA THR A 32 14.98 -12.16 20.93
C THR A 32 15.69 -11.22 19.98
N GLU A 33 17.02 -11.23 20.02
CA GLU A 33 17.83 -10.47 19.07
C GLU A 33 17.95 -11.19 17.73
N ILE A 34 17.66 -10.46 16.65
CA ILE A 34 17.93 -10.93 15.29
C ILE A 34 19.29 -10.37 14.86
N LYS A 35 20.21 -11.26 14.49
CA LYS A 35 21.55 -10.87 14.05
C LYS A 35 21.48 -9.98 12.79
N GLY A 36 21.99 -8.76 12.89
CA GLY A 36 22.01 -7.78 11.80
C GLY A 36 20.78 -6.86 11.75
N PHE A 37 19.81 -7.06 12.64
CA PHE A 37 18.68 -6.16 12.81
C PHE A 37 19.08 -4.93 13.63
N LEU A 38 18.72 -3.74 13.15
CA LEU A 38 18.99 -2.48 13.84
C LEU A 38 17.69 -1.95 14.46
N SER A 39 17.47 -2.19 15.75
CA SER A 39 16.21 -1.87 16.43
C SER A 39 15.81 -0.39 16.32
N GLU A 40 16.77 0.52 16.20
CA GLU A 40 16.51 1.97 16.12
C GLU A 40 16.10 2.47 14.71
N VAL A 41 16.05 1.58 13.71
CA VAL A 41 15.78 1.92 12.30
C VAL A 41 14.41 1.40 11.87
N ARG A 42 13.74 2.13 10.97
CA ARG A 42 12.40 1.79 10.46
C ARG A 42 12.38 0.41 9.83
N THR A 43 11.46 -0.42 10.28
CA THR A 43 11.30 -1.80 9.83
C THR A 43 9.92 -2.00 9.23
N LEU A 44 9.87 -2.65 8.07
CA LEU A 44 8.63 -3.05 7.42
C LEU A 44 8.49 -4.58 7.50
N PHE A 45 7.34 -5.05 7.96
CA PHE A 45 7.00 -6.47 7.93
C PHE A 45 5.94 -6.72 6.86
N CYS A 46 6.20 -7.66 5.95
CA CYS A 46 5.26 -8.03 4.91
C CYS A 46 4.80 -9.47 5.14
N HIS A 47 3.56 -9.63 5.60
CA HIS A 47 2.95 -10.94 5.76
C HIS A 47 2.12 -11.28 4.52
N ASP A 48 2.75 -11.96 3.57
CA ASP A 48 2.03 -12.68 2.52
C ASP A 48 2.65 -14.06 2.32
N ALA A 49 1.80 -15.05 2.07
CA ALA A 49 2.04 -16.48 2.25
C ALA A 49 3.20 -17.05 1.43
N VAL A 50 3.65 -16.33 0.40
CA VAL A 50 4.69 -16.81 -0.52
C VAL A 50 6.10 -16.48 -0.04
N HIS A 51 6.29 -15.44 0.78
CA HIS A 51 7.63 -14.87 0.97
C HIS A 51 8.12 -14.70 2.41
N ASN A 52 7.25 -14.56 3.43
CA ASN A 52 7.66 -14.47 4.86
C ASN A 52 8.87 -13.55 5.11
N GLN A 53 8.90 -12.35 4.53
CA GLN A 53 10.07 -11.47 4.59
C GLN A 53 9.90 -10.35 5.61
N LEU A 54 10.91 -10.20 6.48
CA LEU A 54 11.15 -8.99 7.23
C LEU A 54 12.15 -8.12 6.46
N VAL A 55 11.72 -6.91 6.10
CA VAL A 55 12.54 -5.97 5.33
C VAL A 55 12.81 -4.75 6.18
N GLN A 56 14.09 -4.47 6.43
CA GLN A 56 14.49 -3.25 7.10
C GLN A 56 14.84 -2.18 6.06
N VAL A 57 14.20 -1.02 6.15
CA VAL A 57 14.36 0.07 5.18
C VAL A 57 15.27 1.14 5.78
N PHE A 58 16.35 1.45 5.07
CA PHE A 58 17.27 2.53 5.38
C PHE A 58 17.02 3.72 4.46
N ASP A 59 17.55 4.90 4.82
CA ASP A 59 17.38 6.14 4.05
C ASP A 59 17.94 6.06 2.61
N SER A 60 18.81 5.08 2.31
CA SER A 60 19.45 4.93 1.00
C SER A 60 19.41 3.50 0.42
N CYS A 61 18.85 2.52 1.13
CA CYS A 61 18.79 1.11 0.69
C CYS A 61 17.76 0.30 1.50
N TYR A 62 17.48 -0.93 1.08
CA TYR A 62 16.71 -1.90 1.87
C TYR A 62 17.55 -3.16 2.12
N LEU A 63 17.43 -3.73 3.31
CA LEU A 63 18.05 -4.99 3.68
C LEU A 63 16.96 -6.02 3.96
N CYS A 64 16.91 -7.06 3.12
CA CYS A 64 16.10 -8.24 3.42
C CYS A 64 16.87 -9.10 4.42
N LEU A 65 16.28 -9.31 5.59
CA LEU A 65 16.97 -9.99 6.69
C LEU A 65 16.76 -11.51 6.70
N PHE A 66 15.86 -12.08 5.86
CA PHE A 66 15.49 -13.51 5.92
C PHE A 66 15.18 -14.22 4.59
N HIS A 67 15.55 -15.51 4.54
CA HIS A 67 15.09 -16.52 3.56
C HIS A 67 15.26 -17.96 4.12
N TYR A 68 14.26 -18.53 4.81
CA TYR A 68 14.21 -19.97 5.19
C TYR A 68 12.75 -20.49 5.33
N PRO A 69 12.44 -21.78 5.09
CA PRO A 69 11.14 -22.22 4.56
C PRO A 69 10.11 -22.72 5.59
N PHE A 70 10.19 -22.37 6.87
CA PHE A 70 9.26 -22.92 7.87
C PHE A 70 8.76 -21.86 8.84
N PHE A 71 7.76 -21.06 8.45
CA PHE A 71 6.89 -20.31 9.38
C PHE A 71 5.54 -19.96 8.73
N GLN A 72 4.46 -19.93 9.50
CA GLN A 72 3.14 -19.41 9.13
C GLN A 72 2.61 -18.72 10.37
N PHE A 73 2.19 -17.45 10.32
CA PHE A 73 1.87 -16.65 11.52
C PHE A 73 0.38 -16.32 11.63
N LEU A 74 -0.10 -16.17 12.87
CA LEU A 74 -1.43 -15.69 13.23
C LEU A 74 -1.69 -14.25 12.76
N ASN A 75 -2.93 -13.97 12.35
CA ASN A 75 -3.46 -12.62 12.15
C ASN A 75 -3.19 -11.73 13.36
N LEU A 76 -2.27 -10.78 13.25
CA LEU A 76 -2.02 -9.79 14.30
C LEU A 76 -2.17 -8.37 13.77
N ASN A 77 -3.18 -7.69 14.32
CA ASN A 77 -3.30 -6.25 14.30
C ASN A 77 -2.06 -5.63 14.95
N ILE A 78 -1.42 -4.68 14.26
CA ILE A 78 -0.41 -3.81 14.87
C ILE A 78 -1.11 -3.00 15.98
N VAL A 79 -0.93 -3.39 17.23
CA VAL A 79 -1.32 -2.57 18.38
C VAL A 79 -0.16 -1.63 18.67
N THR A 80 -0.33 -0.35 18.30
CA THR A 80 0.52 0.73 18.79
C THR A 80 0.14 1.00 20.25
N ALA A 81 0.80 0.34 21.20
CA ALA A 81 0.58 0.56 22.62
C ALA A 81 1.25 1.87 23.06
N ASN A 82 0.43 2.84 23.51
CA ASN A 82 0.88 4.08 24.11
C ASN A 82 1.50 3.78 25.50
N ALA A 83 2.70 4.29 25.78
CA ALA A 83 3.46 4.03 26.99
C ALA A 83 2.81 4.64 28.25
N ARG A 84 1.79 3.99 28.81
CA ARG A 84 1.24 4.36 30.13
C ARG A 84 0.79 3.19 31.02
N GLN A 85 1.07 1.94 30.64
CA GLN A 85 0.57 0.77 31.40
C GLN A 85 1.61 -0.22 31.91
N LEU A 86 2.89 0.19 32.04
CA LEU A 86 3.95 -0.65 32.62
C LEU A 86 4.80 0.09 33.68
N SER A 87 4.15 0.79 34.62
CA SER A 87 4.83 1.39 35.78
C SER A 87 5.03 0.42 36.97
N GLY A 88 4.65 -0.85 36.84
CA GLY A 88 4.64 -1.80 37.97
C GLY A 88 5.86 -2.71 38.11
N VAL A 89 6.64 -2.96 37.05
CA VAL A 89 7.58 -4.11 37.03
C VAL A 89 9.06 -3.70 37.07
N SER A 90 9.41 -2.45 36.72
CA SER A 90 10.82 -2.04 36.58
C SER A 90 11.50 -1.60 37.89
N LEU A 91 10.75 -1.30 38.95
CA LEU A 91 11.32 -0.81 40.22
C LEU A 91 11.90 -1.91 41.14
N ALA A 92 11.64 -3.20 40.86
CA ALA A 92 12.07 -4.30 41.73
C ALA A 92 13.53 -4.77 41.52
N VAL A 93 14.15 -4.43 40.39
CA VAL A 93 15.46 -5.01 40.02
C VAL A 93 16.65 -4.09 40.35
N MET A 94 16.42 -2.79 40.56
CA MET A 94 17.51 -1.82 40.82
C MET A 94 17.89 -1.66 42.30
N ALA A 95 17.16 -2.29 43.23
CA ALA A 95 17.35 -2.11 44.67
C ALA A 95 18.32 -3.10 45.35
N MET A 96 18.94 -4.05 44.63
CA MET A 96 19.71 -5.14 45.25
C MET A 96 21.24 -5.08 45.12
N LYS A 97 21.85 -3.95 44.73
CA LYS A 97 23.31 -3.91 44.54
C LYS A 97 24.10 -2.76 45.17
N LEU A 98 23.55 -2.08 46.18
CA LEU A 98 24.31 -1.11 46.97
C LEU A 98 24.05 -1.29 48.46
N ARG A 99 24.64 -2.33 49.04
CA ARG A 99 24.76 -2.49 50.49
C ARG A 99 26.14 -3.01 50.84
N GLN A 100 27.15 -2.14 50.86
CA GLN A 100 28.22 -2.23 51.85
C GLN A 100 29.07 -0.96 51.91
N SER A 101 29.42 -0.61 53.16
CA SER A 101 30.35 0.43 53.60
C SER A 101 29.83 1.87 53.68
N GLN A 102 29.17 2.17 54.80
CA GLN A 102 29.26 3.51 55.39
C GLN A 102 30.52 3.59 56.25
N ARG A 103 31.38 4.58 55.98
CA ARG A 103 32.13 5.29 57.01
C ARG A 103 31.90 6.78 56.83
N SER A 104 31.34 7.38 57.88
CA SER A 104 30.93 8.77 57.96
C SER A 104 32.16 9.69 58.07
N GLN A 105 32.14 10.76 57.29
CA GLN A 105 32.88 11.96 57.63
C GLN A 105 31.96 13.15 57.29
N ALA A 106 31.50 13.85 58.32
CA ALA A 106 30.60 14.99 58.19
C ALA A 106 31.33 16.13 57.47
N ARG A 107 31.14 16.22 56.15
CA ARG A 107 31.70 17.29 55.33
C ARG A 107 30.79 18.51 55.49
N LYS A 108 31.32 19.60 56.05
CA LYS A 108 30.61 20.89 56.13
C LYS A 108 30.31 21.36 54.71
N TRP A 109 29.03 21.56 54.40
CA TRP A 109 28.58 21.92 53.06
C TRP A 109 28.93 23.38 52.79
N SER A 110 29.56 23.64 51.64
CA SER A 110 29.78 25.02 51.18
C SER A 110 28.44 25.68 50.87
N THR A 111 28.34 26.99 51.09
CA THR A 111 27.12 27.78 50.83
C THR A 111 26.60 27.60 49.41
N LEU A 112 27.49 27.42 48.43
CA LEU A 112 27.15 27.16 47.03
C LEU A 112 26.39 25.83 46.84
N MET A 113 26.78 24.77 47.55
CA MET A 113 26.09 23.48 47.48
C MET A 113 24.69 23.54 48.10
N LEU A 114 24.52 24.31 49.18
CA LEU A 114 23.20 24.56 49.76
C LEU A 114 22.29 25.33 48.81
N VAL A 115 22.81 26.36 48.11
CA VAL A 115 22.05 27.12 47.10
C VAL A 115 21.63 26.25 45.93
N LEU A 116 22.54 25.41 45.40
CA LEU A 116 22.23 24.49 44.31
C LEU A 116 21.19 23.45 44.71
N LEU A 117 21.26 22.92 45.93
CA LEU A 117 20.26 21.99 46.43
C LEU A 117 18.89 22.67 46.59
N MET A 118 18.87 23.93 47.04
CA MET A 118 17.64 24.71 47.17
C MET A 118 16.99 24.96 45.80
N LEU A 119 17.79 25.32 44.78
CA LEU A 119 17.32 25.50 43.40
C LEU A 119 16.79 24.18 42.82
N PHE A 120 17.48 23.07 43.06
CA PHE A 120 17.04 21.75 42.61
C PHE A 120 15.70 21.36 43.24
N MET A 121 15.55 21.55 44.56
CA MET A 121 14.27 21.28 45.24
C MET A 121 13.15 22.22 44.75
N LEU A 122 13.46 23.48 44.46
CA LEU A 122 12.50 24.43 43.87
C LEU A 122 12.03 23.98 42.49
N THR A 123 12.93 23.47 41.64
CA THR A 123 12.56 22.92 40.32
C THR A 123 11.66 21.70 40.42
N ILE A 124 11.90 20.81 41.40
CA ILE A 124 11.04 19.64 41.63
C ILE A 124 9.65 20.06 42.09
N VAL A 125 9.55 21.05 42.99
CA VAL A 125 8.26 21.59 43.43
C VAL A 125 7.51 22.24 42.27
N LEU A 126 8.20 22.98 41.40
CA LEU A 126 7.60 23.60 40.22
C LEU A 126 7.05 22.55 39.23
N LEU A 127 7.82 21.48 38.99
CA LEU A 127 7.40 20.35 38.15
C LEU A 127 6.22 19.58 38.75
N MET A 128 6.19 19.43 40.08
CA MET A 128 5.02 18.85 40.75
C MET A 128 3.80 19.74 40.60
N LEU A 129 3.91 21.06 40.83
CA LEU A 129 2.78 21.99 40.66
C LEU A 129 2.26 22.04 39.21
N LEU A 130 3.13 21.89 38.22
CA LEU A 130 2.75 21.73 36.81
C LEU A 130 2.05 20.38 36.56
N SER A 131 2.53 19.29 37.17
CA SER A 131 1.90 17.97 37.05
C SER A 131 0.52 17.87 37.72
N PHE A 132 0.29 18.68 38.77
CA PHE A 132 -0.99 18.81 39.46
C PHE A 132 -1.88 19.92 38.89
N GLY A 133 -1.47 20.58 37.79
CA GLY A 133 -2.30 21.54 37.05
C GLY A 133 -2.59 22.85 37.76
N VAL A 134 -1.78 23.26 38.74
CA VAL A 134 -2.02 24.47 39.57
C VAL A 134 -1.61 25.76 38.83
N PHE A 135 -0.75 25.66 37.81
CA PHE A 135 -0.35 26.77 36.94
C PHE A 135 -0.38 26.35 35.47
N SER A 136 -1.12 27.11 34.64
CA SER A 136 -1.16 26.94 33.19
C SER A 136 -0.30 28.02 32.51
N LEU A 137 0.63 27.62 31.64
CA LEU A 137 1.31 28.56 30.74
C LEU A 137 0.35 28.92 29.59
N PRO A 138 0.33 30.18 29.11
CA PRO A 138 -0.51 30.56 27.99
C PRO A 138 0.14 30.06 26.72
N ILE A 139 -0.32 28.90 26.24
CA ILE A 139 -0.05 28.41 24.89
C ILE A 139 -1.42 28.30 24.24
N ASP A 140 -1.57 28.95 23.09
CA ASP A 140 -2.79 28.98 22.30
C ASP A 140 -3.42 27.59 22.19
N THR A 141 -4.68 27.54 22.57
CA THR A 141 -5.54 26.36 22.65
C THR A 141 -5.58 25.61 21.31
N PHE A 142 -4.94 24.45 21.28
CA PHE A 142 -5.36 23.34 20.43
C PHE A 142 -6.08 22.34 21.33
N ASP A 143 -7.36 22.11 21.03
CA ASP A 143 -8.23 21.21 21.78
C ASP A 143 -7.63 19.81 21.91
N GLU A 144 -7.67 19.31 23.14
CA GLU A 144 -7.13 18.04 23.62
C GLU A 144 -7.95 16.86 23.05
N TYR A 145 -7.41 16.18 22.04
CA TYR A 145 -7.96 14.91 21.56
C TYR A 145 -7.46 13.74 22.43
N SER A 146 -8.41 12.93 22.90
CA SER A 146 -8.22 11.66 23.60
C SER A 146 -7.25 10.73 22.84
N PRO A 147 -6.25 10.08 23.48
CA PRO A 147 -5.22 9.28 22.80
C PRO A 147 -5.70 7.93 22.24
N ALA A 148 -7.00 7.68 22.17
CA ALA A 148 -7.58 6.38 21.83
C ALA A 148 -8.37 6.36 20.50
N ASP A 149 -8.43 7.47 19.76
CA ASP A 149 -9.25 7.53 18.55
C ASP A 149 -8.42 7.48 17.26
N LEU A 150 -8.14 6.26 16.79
CA LEU A 150 -7.56 5.99 15.46
C LEU A 150 -8.39 6.57 14.30
N SER A 151 -9.65 7.00 14.55
CA SER A 151 -10.47 7.69 13.55
C SER A 151 -9.94 9.11 13.24
N SER A 152 -9.23 9.74 14.18
CA SER A 152 -8.63 11.07 13.99
C SER A 152 -7.44 11.05 13.03
N PHE A 153 -6.59 10.01 13.12
CA PHE A 153 -5.52 9.75 12.13
C PHE A 153 -6.09 9.43 10.75
N ARG A 154 -7.19 8.67 10.69
CA ARG A 154 -7.94 8.45 9.44
C ARG A 154 -8.42 9.79 8.85
N ARG A 155 -8.93 10.72 9.67
CA ARG A 155 -9.35 12.06 9.23
C ARG A 155 -8.18 12.91 8.70
N ALA A 156 -7.04 12.95 9.41
CA ALA A 156 -5.89 13.76 9.00
C ALA A 156 -5.23 13.26 7.69
N ALA A 157 -5.19 11.93 7.47
CA ALA A 157 -4.72 11.36 6.21
C ALA A 157 -5.72 11.56 5.05
N THR A 158 -7.02 11.64 5.36
CA THR A 158 -8.08 11.84 4.35
C THR A 158 -8.16 13.30 3.86
N GLU A 159 -7.75 14.29 4.68
CA GLU A 159 -7.86 15.71 4.34
C GLU A 159 -6.70 16.29 3.50
N ARG A 160 -5.59 15.57 3.30
CA ARG A 160 -4.50 15.96 2.38
C ARG A 160 -4.57 15.28 1.01
N SER A 161 -5.77 14.98 0.52
CA SER A 161 -5.93 14.55 -0.88
C SER A 161 -5.70 15.75 -1.80
N GLU A 162 -4.49 15.89 -2.38
CA GLU A 162 -4.18 16.92 -3.39
C GLU A 162 -4.97 16.77 -4.71
N GLY A 163 -5.86 15.78 -4.80
CA GLY A 163 -6.75 15.53 -5.92
C GLY A 163 -8.02 16.39 -5.90
N ILE A 164 -8.69 16.48 -7.04
CA ILE A 164 -9.99 17.17 -7.13
C ILE A 164 -11.09 16.24 -6.62
N GLY A 165 -12.07 16.81 -5.90
CA GLY A 165 -13.19 16.04 -5.37
C GLY A 165 -12.87 15.21 -4.12
N LYS A 166 -13.91 14.62 -3.54
CA LYS A 166 -13.79 13.75 -2.37
C LYS A 166 -13.83 12.30 -2.83
N ARG A 167 -12.79 11.53 -2.47
CA ARG A 167 -12.80 10.08 -2.67
C ARG A 167 -13.70 9.44 -1.62
N GLY A 168 -14.42 8.39 -2.01
CA GLY A 168 -15.25 7.59 -1.10
C GLY A 168 -14.40 6.75 -0.14
N ASP A 169 -15.03 5.81 0.56
CA ASP A 169 -14.31 4.84 1.39
C ASP A 169 -13.34 4.02 0.53
N GLN A 170 -12.10 3.94 0.99
CA GLN A 170 -11.02 3.28 0.28
C GLN A 170 -10.69 1.96 0.96
N TRP A 171 -10.65 0.88 0.19
CA TRP A 171 -10.22 -0.43 0.66
C TRP A 171 -9.70 -1.25 -0.53
N THR A 172 -8.99 -2.34 -0.22
CA THR A 172 -8.34 -3.19 -1.23
C THR A 172 -8.91 -4.59 -1.17
N GLU A 173 -9.23 -5.16 -2.32
CA GLU A 173 -9.58 -6.55 -2.48
C GLU A 173 -8.44 -7.29 -3.19
N ILE A 174 -8.01 -8.42 -2.62
CA ILE A 174 -7.05 -9.32 -3.27
C ILE A 174 -7.87 -10.26 -4.15
N LEU A 175 -7.70 -10.14 -5.47
CA LEU A 175 -8.47 -10.94 -6.42
C LEU A 175 -7.78 -12.26 -6.73
N SER A 176 -6.48 -12.24 -7.00
CA SER A 176 -5.71 -13.43 -7.37
C SER A 176 -4.22 -13.24 -7.13
N TRP A 177 -3.51 -14.37 -6.99
CA TRP A 177 -2.04 -14.44 -7.00
C TRP A 177 -1.47 -14.94 -8.34
N GLU A 178 -2.31 -15.56 -9.18
CA GLU A 178 -1.94 -16.05 -10.52
C GLU A 178 -3.08 -15.73 -11.51
N PRO A 179 -3.05 -14.56 -12.19
CA PRO A 179 -2.02 -13.51 -12.07
C PRO A 179 -2.19 -12.74 -10.77
N ARG A 180 -1.12 -12.07 -10.32
CA ARG A 180 -1.25 -11.10 -9.21
C ARG A 180 -2.18 -9.97 -9.63
N ALA A 181 -3.33 -9.89 -8.99
CA ALA A 181 -4.39 -8.93 -9.31
C ALA A 181 -5.06 -8.41 -8.03
N PHE A 182 -5.19 -7.07 -7.94
CA PHE A 182 -5.73 -6.37 -6.79
C PHE A 182 -6.73 -5.30 -7.27
N LEU A 183 -7.86 -5.19 -6.58
CA LEU A 183 -8.85 -4.15 -6.84
C LEU A 183 -8.79 -3.10 -5.74
N TYR A 184 -8.55 -1.85 -6.12
CA TYR A 184 -8.56 -0.70 -5.23
C TYR A 184 -9.88 0.04 -5.37
N HIS A 185 -10.71 -0.05 -4.33
CA HIS A 185 -11.99 0.65 -4.29
C HIS A 185 -11.82 2.12 -3.94
N GLY A 186 -12.55 2.99 -4.63
CA GLY A 186 -12.47 4.45 -4.40
C GLY A 186 -11.08 5.04 -4.68
N PHE A 187 -10.36 4.48 -5.65
CA PHE A 187 -9.02 4.92 -6.03
C PHE A 187 -9.02 6.33 -6.64
N LEU A 188 -9.97 6.60 -7.54
CA LEU A 188 -10.27 7.92 -8.09
C LEU A 188 -11.52 8.52 -7.46
N SER A 189 -11.58 9.84 -7.37
CA SER A 189 -12.84 10.54 -7.10
C SER A 189 -13.72 10.56 -8.35
N LYS A 190 -15.02 10.82 -8.16
CA LYS A 190 -15.94 11.00 -9.27
C LYS A 190 -15.49 12.15 -10.19
N GLU A 191 -15.02 13.24 -9.59
CA GLU A 191 -14.53 14.43 -10.29
C GLU A 191 -13.26 14.14 -11.11
N GLU A 192 -12.35 13.31 -10.59
CA GLU A 192 -11.17 12.85 -11.36
C GLU A 192 -11.58 12.00 -12.56
N CYS A 193 -12.55 11.09 -12.40
CA CYS A 193 -13.06 10.29 -13.51
C CYS A 193 -13.69 11.16 -14.61
N GLU A 194 -14.59 12.08 -14.23
CA GLU A 194 -15.24 13.01 -15.18
C GLU A 194 -14.22 13.92 -15.86
N TYR A 195 -13.21 14.39 -15.11
CA TYR A 195 -12.11 15.18 -15.66
C TYR A 195 -11.35 14.42 -16.76
N LEU A 196 -10.93 13.18 -16.50
CA LEU A 196 -10.22 12.36 -17.49
C LEU A 196 -11.08 12.11 -18.75
N ILE A 197 -12.37 11.83 -18.58
CA ILE A 197 -13.31 11.66 -19.70
C ILE A 197 -13.40 12.97 -20.51
N SER A 198 -13.59 14.11 -19.84
CA SER A 198 -13.76 15.41 -20.50
C SER A 198 -12.52 15.82 -21.32
N LEU A 199 -11.32 15.54 -20.81
CA LEU A 199 -10.06 15.79 -21.50
C LEU A 199 -9.89 14.91 -22.74
N ALA A 200 -10.35 13.66 -22.67
CA ALA A 200 -10.16 12.67 -23.71
C ALA A 200 -11.19 12.82 -24.85
N LYS A 201 -12.44 13.13 -24.52
CA LYS A 201 -13.60 13.12 -25.43
C LYS A 201 -13.37 13.81 -26.78
N PRO A 202 -12.73 15.00 -26.88
CA PRO A 202 -12.51 15.66 -28.17
C PRO A 202 -11.48 14.97 -29.09
N TYR A 203 -10.67 14.05 -28.55
CA TYR A 203 -9.52 13.43 -29.22
C TYR A 203 -9.68 11.91 -29.39
N MET A 204 -10.88 11.38 -29.17
CA MET A 204 -11.14 9.95 -29.29
C MET A 204 -11.09 9.50 -30.75
N VAL A 205 -10.20 8.56 -31.05
CA VAL A 205 -10.08 7.92 -32.36
C VAL A 205 -10.22 6.42 -32.21
N LYS A 206 -10.55 5.70 -33.28
CA LYS A 206 -10.64 4.24 -33.24
C LYS A 206 -9.34 3.63 -32.72
N SER A 207 -9.45 2.74 -31.73
CA SER A 207 -8.30 2.11 -31.09
C SER A 207 -7.60 1.14 -32.04
N THR A 208 -6.27 1.15 -31.99
CA THR A 208 -5.39 0.22 -32.71
C THR A 208 -4.72 -0.77 -31.76
N VAL A 209 -4.23 -1.90 -32.27
CA VAL A 209 -3.42 -2.86 -31.51
C VAL A 209 -1.98 -2.89 -32.02
N VAL A 210 -1.02 -3.28 -31.17
CA VAL A 210 0.36 -3.52 -31.60
C VAL A 210 0.43 -4.90 -32.27
N ASP A 211 0.94 -4.92 -33.50
CA ASP A 211 1.19 -6.15 -34.25
C ASP A 211 2.44 -6.85 -33.71
N SER A 212 2.31 -8.11 -33.31
CA SER A 212 3.39 -8.86 -32.65
C SER A 212 4.59 -9.19 -33.53
N GLN A 213 4.42 -9.18 -34.86
CA GLN A 213 5.51 -9.48 -35.80
C GLN A 213 6.27 -8.22 -36.18
N THR A 214 5.57 -7.10 -36.32
CA THR A 214 6.13 -5.85 -36.85
C THR A 214 6.34 -4.77 -35.79
N GLY A 215 5.75 -4.91 -34.60
CA GLY A 215 5.75 -3.92 -33.53
C GLY A 215 4.93 -2.67 -33.84
N LYS A 216 4.21 -2.61 -34.97
CA LYS A 216 3.48 -1.43 -35.45
C LYS A 216 2.02 -1.46 -35.05
N SER A 217 1.42 -0.26 -34.95
CA SER A 217 -0.01 -0.08 -34.76
C SER A 217 -0.81 -0.56 -35.98
N LYS A 218 -1.86 -1.36 -35.75
CA LYS A 218 -2.75 -1.93 -36.77
C LYS A 218 -4.22 -1.79 -36.38
N ASP A 219 -5.05 -1.50 -37.37
CA ASP A 219 -6.51 -1.49 -37.25
C ASP A 219 -7.02 -2.87 -36.84
N SER A 220 -7.86 -2.90 -35.81
CA SER A 220 -8.18 -4.14 -35.12
C SER A 220 -9.66 -4.49 -35.20
N ARG A 221 -9.95 -5.76 -35.54
CA ARG A 221 -11.24 -6.41 -35.22
C ARG A 221 -11.25 -6.98 -33.79
N VAL A 222 -10.08 -6.98 -33.14
CA VAL A 222 -9.79 -7.59 -31.84
C VAL A 222 -10.02 -6.58 -30.71
N ARG A 223 -9.79 -5.28 -30.98
CA ARG A 223 -10.12 -4.15 -30.11
C ARG A 223 -11.00 -3.18 -30.88
N THR A 224 -12.23 -2.98 -30.42
CA THR A 224 -13.23 -2.18 -31.16
C THR A 224 -13.60 -0.87 -30.49
N SER A 225 -12.90 -0.50 -29.40
CA SER A 225 -13.08 0.80 -28.72
C SER A 225 -12.57 1.99 -29.52
N SER A 226 -12.90 3.17 -29.03
CA SER A 226 -12.13 4.40 -29.28
C SER A 226 -11.17 4.69 -28.12
N GLY A 227 -10.09 5.43 -28.40
CA GLY A 227 -9.08 5.75 -27.40
C GLY A 227 -8.24 6.97 -27.74
N THR A 228 -7.58 7.51 -26.72
CA THR A 228 -6.60 8.59 -26.84
C THR A 228 -5.60 8.54 -25.69
N PHE A 229 -4.44 9.18 -25.86
CA PHE A 229 -3.43 9.28 -24.80
C PHE A 229 -3.39 10.69 -24.23
N LEU A 230 -3.47 10.78 -22.90
CA LEU A 230 -3.14 11.98 -22.15
C LEU A 230 -1.64 11.94 -21.79
N ARG A 231 -0.92 13.01 -22.11
CA ARG A 231 0.53 13.09 -21.87
C ARG A 231 0.85 12.94 -20.37
N ARG A 232 1.93 12.23 -20.06
CA ARG A 232 2.46 12.13 -18.69
C ARG A 232 2.73 13.51 -18.13
N GLY A 233 2.30 13.74 -16.89
CA GLY A 233 2.50 14.99 -16.18
C GLY A 233 1.89 16.23 -16.87
N ARG A 234 0.86 16.07 -17.71
CA ARG A 234 0.23 17.16 -18.48
C ARG A 234 -0.20 18.34 -17.62
N ASP A 235 -0.84 18.06 -16.48
CA ASP A 235 -1.37 19.06 -15.57
C ASP A 235 -1.32 18.54 -14.12
N LYS A 236 -1.75 19.37 -13.16
CA LYS A 236 -1.72 19.02 -11.73
C LYS A 236 -2.56 17.79 -11.41
N VAL A 237 -3.75 17.65 -12.00
CA VAL A 237 -4.66 16.52 -11.72
C VAL A 237 -4.04 15.22 -12.21
N ILE A 238 -3.53 15.21 -13.44
CA ILE A 238 -2.83 14.03 -14.00
C ILE A 238 -1.59 13.69 -13.17
N LYS A 239 -0.76 14.66 -12.78
CA LYS A 239 0.39 14.41 -11.90
C LYS A 239 -0.02 13.81 -10.56
N THR A 240 -1.10 14.28 -9.95
CA THR A 240 -1.61 13.73 -8.69
C THR A 240 -2.07 12.28 -8.85
N ILE A 241 -2.79 11.97 -9.94
CA ILE A 241 -3.20 10.59 -10.25
C ILE A 241 -1.98 9.70 -10.49
N GLU A 242 -1.01 10.15 -11.29
CA GLU A 242 0.22 9.39 -11.58
C GLU A 242 1.08 9.17 -10.34
N LYS A 243 1.19 10.17 -9.46
CA LYS A 243 1.86 10.02 -8.17
C LYS A 243 1.13 8.98 -7.31
N ARG A 244 -0.20 9.03 -7.25
CA ARG A 244 -0.98 8.04 -6.51
C ARG A 244 -0.80 6.63 -7.05
N ILE A 245 -0.75 6.47 -8.37
CA ILE A 245 -0.43 5.17 -8.99
C ILE A 245 0.94 4.69 -8.48
N ALA A 246 1.95 5.56 -8.51
CA ALA A 246 3.29 5.23 -8.00
C ALA A 246 3.28 4.86 -6.50
N ASP A 247 2.49 5.57 -5.68
CA ASP A 247 2.37 5.27 -4.24
C ASP A 247 1.72 3.89 -3.98
N TYR A 248 0.78 3.46 -4.83
CA TYR A 248 0.10 2.16 -4.69
C TYR A 248 0.90 0.99 -5.28
N THR A 249 1.65 1.23 -6.35
CA THR A 249 2.40 0.19 -7.05
C THR A 249 3.84 0.06 -6.57
N PHE A 250 4.34 1.08 -5.86
CA PHE A 250 5.76 1.29 -5.54
C PHE A 250 6.66 1.38 -6.78
N ILE A 251 6.08 1.70 -7.95
CA ILE A 251 6.82 1.92 -9.19
C ILE A 251 6.91 3.43 -9.45
N PRO A 252 8.10 4.00 -9.68
CA PRO A 252 8.25 5.43 -9.96
C PRO A 252 7.36 5.91 -11.13
N ALA A 253 6.80 7.12 -11.01
CA ALA A 253 5.84 7.64 -11.99
C ALA A 253 6.41 7.82 -13.41
N ASP A 254 7.73 8.00 -13.52
CA ASP A 254 8.50 8.12 -14.76
C ASP A 254 8.75 6.78 -15.48
N HIS A 255 8.52 5.64 -14.82
CA HIS A 255 8.43 4.33 -15.48
C HIS A 255 7.10 4.14 -16.23
N GLY A 256 6.11 5.00 -15.98
CA GLY A 256 4.80 4.91 -16.60
C GLY A 256 4.72 5.61 -17.96
N GLU A 257 4.00 5.00 -18.89
CA GLU A 257 3.55 5.66 -20.13
C GLU A 257 2.55 6.80 -19.84
N GLY A 258 2.06 7.51 -20.86
CA GLY A 258 0.90 8.39 -20.68
C GLY A 258 -0.37 7.63 -20.29
N LEU A 259 -1.36 8.33 -19.71
CA LEU A 259 -2.66 7.73 -19.41
C LEU A 259 -3.42 7.48 -20.72
N GLN A 260 -3.70 6.21 -21.04
CA GLN A 260 -4.56 5.87 -22.18
C GLN A 260 -6.02 5.90 -21.72
N VAL A 261 -6.85 6.78 -22.26
CA VAL A 261 -8.30 6.78 -22.01
C VAL A 261 -9.02 6.06 -23.14
N LEU A 262 -10.00 5.24 -22.78
CA LEU A 262 -10.72 4.34 -23.67
C LEU A 262 -12.22 4.45 -23.45
N HIS A 263 -12.98 4.32 -24.54
CA HIS A 263 -14.43 4.27 -24.52
C HIS A 263 -14.93 3.09 -25.36
N TYR A 264 -15.79 2.29 -24.75
CA TYR A 264 -16.49 1.18 -25.38
C TYR A 264 -18.00 1.47 -25.36
N GLU A 265 -18.59 1.47 -26.55
CA GLU A 265 -20.03 1.48 -26.77
C GLU A 265 -20.60 0.06 -26.68
N GLU A 266 -21.92 -0.07 -26.72
CA GLU A 266 -22.60 -1.37 -26.75
C GLU A 266 -22.09 -2.26 -27.90
N GLY A 267 -21.82 -3.52 -27.59
CA GLY A 267 -21.21 -4.51 -28.47
C GLY A 267 -19.69 -4.40 -28.65
N GLN A 268 -19.06 -3.29 -28.26
CA GLN A 268 -17.61 -3.13 -28.36
C GLN A 268 -16.88 -3.91 -27.26
N LYS A 269 -15.68 -4.41 -27.59
CA LYS A 269 -14.92 -5.33 -26.76
C LYS A 269 -13.41 -5.19 -27.00
N TYR A 270 -12.65 -5.91 -26.19
CA TYR A 270 -11.25 -6.21 -26.43
C TYR A 270 -11.00 -7.70 -26.17
N GLU A 271 -10.65 -8.46 -27.19
CA GLU A 271 -10.28 -9.86 -27.02
C GLU A 271 -9.09 -10.03 -26.04
N PRO A 272 -8.98 -11.21 -25.41
CA PRO A 272 -7.86 -11.52 -24.54
C PRO A 272 -6.50 -11.28 -25.18
N HIS A 273 -5.63 -10.56 -24.47
CA HIS A 273 -4.29 -10.18 -24.89
C HIS A 273 -3.37 -10.03 -23.67
N TYR A 274 -2.09 -9.81 -23.96
CA TYR A 274 -1.08 -9.47 -22.96
C TYR A 274 -0.71 -7.99 -23.10
N ASP A 275 -0.41 -7.37 -21.97
CA ASP A 275 0.11 -6.00 -21.95
C ASP A 275 1.62 -5.95 -22.14
N TYR A 276 2.33 -7.04 -21.82
CA TYR A 276 3.75 -7.17 -22.13
C TYR A 276 3.98 -7.30 -23.64
N PHE A 277 5.16 -6.85 -24.08
CA PHE A 277 5.56 -6.99 -25.47
C PHE A 277 6.21 -8.35 -25.73
N VAL A 278 5.99 -8.90 -26.92
CA VAL A 278 6.77 -10.04 -27.43
C VAL A 278 7.88 -9.59 -28.40
N ASP A 279 7.86 -8.32 -28.79
CA ASP A 279 8.81 -7.75 -29.75
C ASP A 279 9.94 -6.95 -29.06
N GLU A 280 11.09 -6.86 -29.74
CA GLU A 280 12.25 -6.10 -29.27
C GLU A 280 12.11 -4.59 -29.49
N PHE A 281 11.20 -4.12 -30.33
CA PHE A 281 11.10 -2.70 -30.66
C PHE A 281 10.50 -1.90 -29.51
N ASN A 282 9.37 -2.36 -28.98
CA ASN A 282 8.63 -1.68 -27.92
C ASN A 282 9.32 -1.79 -26.55
N THR A 283 10.21 -2.76 -26.36
CA THR A 283 11.00 -2.89 -25.12
C THR A 283 12.20 -1.94 -25.06
N LYS A 284 12.54 -1.22 -26.13
CA LYS A 284 13.69 -0.27 -26.13
C LYS A 284 13.50 0.93 -25.22
N ASN A 285 12.25 1.32 -24.96
CA ASN A 285 11.93 2.44 -24.09
C ASN A 285 11.36 1.92 -22.76
N GLY A 286 12.10 2.09 -21.67
CA GLY A 286 11.72 1.61 -20.34
C GLY A 286 11.79 0.10 -20.13
N GLY A 287 12.01 -0.72 -21.16
CA GLY A 287 11.99 -2.19 -21.01
C GLY A 287 10.58 -2.76 -21.09
N GLN A 288 10.36 -3.94 -20.48
CA GLN A 288 9.04 -4.56 -20.44
C GLN A 288 8.02 -3.78 -19.61
N ARG A 289 6.75 -3.90 -19.97
CA ARG A 289 5.62 -3.51 -19.12
C ARG A 289 5.45 -4.57 -18.03
N MET A 290 5.76 -4.20 -16.80
CA MET A 290 5.72 -5.12 -15.65
C MET A 290 4.34 -5.17 -15.00
N ALA A 291 3.61 -4.06 -15.02
CA ALA A 291 2.32 -3.92 -14.36
C ALA A 291 1.40 -2.95 -15.11
N THR A 292 0.11 -3.14 -14.90
CA THR A 292 -0.96 -2.31 -15.48
C THR A 292 -1.90 -1.86 -14.38
N MET A 293 -2.18 -0.55 -14.33
CA MET A 293 -3.27 0.01 -13.55
C MET A 293 -4.41 0.37 -14.51
N LEU A 294 -5.53 -0.35 -14.42
CA LEU A 294 -6.76 -0.11 -15.17
C LEU A 294 -7.79 0.55 -14.26
N MET A 295 -8.01 1.86 -14.45
CA MET A 295 -8.98 2.64 -13.70
C MET A 295 -10.32 2.68 -14.44
N TYR A 296 -11.41 2.37 -13.76
CA TYR A 296 -12.76 2.45 -14.32
C TYR A 296 -13.31 3.86 -14.11
N LEU A 297 -13.64 4.55 -15.20
CA LEU A 297 -14.10 5.95 -15.18
C LEU A 297 -15.62 6.08 -15.24
N SER A 298 -16.34 4.96 -15.46
CA SER A 298 -17.79 4.90 -15.44
C SER A 298 -18.28 3.56 -14.89
N ASP A 299 -19.47 3.58 -14.32
CA ASP A 299 -20.24 2.36 -14.06
C ASP A 299 -20.75 1.80 -15.40
N VAL A 300 -20.83 0.48 -15.47
CA VAL A 300 -21.41 -0.23 -16.64
C VAL A 300 -22.60 -1.05 -16.15
N GLU A 301 -23.74 -0.85 -16.80
CA GLU A 301 -25.00 -1.49 -16.40
C GLU A 301 -24.94 -3.01 -16.60
N GLU A 302 -24.48 -3.45 -17.78
CA GLU A 302 -24.38 -4.87 -18.13
C GLU A 302 -23.18 -5.15 -19.05
N GLY A 303 -22.42 -6.20 -18.74
CA GLY A 303 -21.20 -6.55 -19.47
C GLY A 303 -20.01 -5.64 -19.16
N GLY A 304 -19.07 -5.55 -20.11
CA GLY A 304 -17.91 -4.67 -20.00
C GLY A 304 -16.84 -5.12 -18.98
N GLU A 305 -16.94 -6.34 -18.45
CA GLU A 305 -16.01 -6.86 -17.44
C GLU A 305 -14.57 -6.91 -17.95
N THR A 306 -13.61 -6.83 -17.03
CA THR A 306 -12.22 -7.20 -17.32
C THR A 306 -12.03 -8.64 -16.90
N VAL A 307 -11.80 -9.53 -17.86
CA VAL A 307 -11.74 -10.98 -17.65
C VAL A 307 -10.32 -11.50 -17.79
N PHE A 308 -9.88 -12.36 -16.87
CA PHE A 308 -8.63 -13.11 -16.90
C PHE A 308 -8.94 -14.60 -17.13
N PRO A 309 -9.05 -15.05 -18.40
CA PRO A 309 -9.42 -16.43 -18.72
C PRO A 309 -8.37 -17.47 -18.32
N ALA A 310 -7.12 -17.06 -18.10
CA ALA A 310 -6.01 -17.93 -17.72
C ALA A 310 -5.68 -17.89 -16.22
N ALA A 311 -6.46 -17.17 -15.41
CA ALA A 311 -6.24 -17.10 -13.96
C ALA A 311 -6.44 -18.48 -13.31
N ASN A 312 -5.61 -18.84 -12.34
CA ASN A 312 -5.63 -20.18 -11.75
C ASN A 312 -6.52 -20.24 -10.49
N MET A 313 -7.84 -20.10 -10.68
CA MET A 313 -8.80 -20.09 -9.56
C MET A 313 -10.16 -20.68 -9.93
N ASN A 314 -10.95 -21.06 -8.93
CA ASN A 314 -12.36 -21.42 -9.13
C ASN A 314 -13.22 -20.14 -9.23
N PHE A 315 -13.52 -19.69 -10.45
CA PHE A 315 -14.17 -18.39 -10.68
C PHE A 315 -15.62 -18.32 -10.19
N SER A 316 -16.28 -19.47 -10.00
CA SER A 316 -17.67 -19.53 -9.51
C SER A 316 -17.82 -19.10 -8.04
N SER A 317 -16.71 -18.90 -7.31
CA SER A 317 -16.73 -18.49 -5.91
C SER A 317 -16.79 -16.97 -5.70
N VAL A 318 -16.62 -16.15 -6.75
CA VAL A 318 -16.69 -14.69 -6.58
C VAL A 318 -18.12 -14.27 -6.24
N PRO A 319 -18.35 -13.39 -5.24
CA PRO A 319 -19.70 -13.04 -4.78
C PRO A 319 -20.63 -12.50 -5.87
N TRP A 320 -20.07 -11.87 -6.89
CA TRP A 320 -20.79 -11.27 -8.01
C TRP A 320 -20.90 -12.16 -9.25
N TYR A 321 -20.55 -13.47 -9.16
CA TYR A 321 -20.52 -14.37 -10.32
C TYR A 321 -21.84 -14.41 -11.11
N ASN A 322 -22.97 -14.37 -10.41
CA ASN A 322 -24.30 -14.40 -11.03
C ASN A 322 -24.65 -13.12 -11.80
N GLU A 323 -23.96 -12.01 -11.52
CA GLU A 323 -24.13 -10.74 -12.23
C GLU A 323 -23.22 -10.61 -13.46
N LEU A 324 -22.31 -11.56 -13.68
CA LEU A 324 -21.40 -11.55 -14.80
C LEU A 324 -22.10 -11.94 -16.10
N SER A 325 -21.68 -11.33 -17.20
CA SER A 325 -22.00 -11.76 -18.55
C SER A 325 -21.44 -13.16 -18.83
N GLU A 326 -21.95 -13.80 -19.89
CA GLU A 326 -21.40 -15.08 -20.39
C GLU A 326 -19.92 -14.98 -20.80
N CYS A 327 -19.44 -13.77 -21.11
CA CYS A 327 -18.02 -13.53 -21.30
C CYS A 327 -17.27 -13.50 -19.96
N GLY A 328 -17.79 -12.76 -18.97
CA GLY A 328 -17.18 -12.63 -17.64
C GLY A 328 -17.06 -13.97 -16.90
N LYS A 329 -18.00 -14.89 -17.10
CA LYS A 329 -17.96 -16.23 -16.50
C LYS A 329 -16.82 -17.14 -16.99
N LYS A 330 -16.10 -16.75 -18.04
CA LYS A 330 -14.99 -17.55 -18.63
C LYS A 330 -13.67 -17.44 -17.88
N GLY A 331 -13.60 -16.64 -16.82
CA GLY A 331 -12.39 -16.43 -16.03
C GLY A 331 -12.67 -15.59 -14.78
N LEU A 332 -11.59 -15.23 -14.07
CA LEU A 332 -11.69 -14.23 -13.02
C LEU A 332 -12.09 -12.90 -13.65
N SER A 333 -13.18 -12.30 -13.17
CA SER A 333 -13.73 -11.09 -13.79
C SER A 333 -14.01 -9.99 -12.80
N VAL A 334 -13.69 -8.77 -13.22
CA VAL A 334 -13.94 -7.53 -12.48
C VAL A 334 -14.97 -6.70 -13.23
N LYS A 335 -16.07 -6.37 -12.56
CA LYS A 335 -17.12 -5.49 -13.08
C LYS A 335 -16.67 -4.03 -13.00
N PRO A 336 -16.82 -3.22 -14.06
CA PRO A 336 -16.44 -1.81 -14.01
C PRO A 336 -17.33 -1.04 -13.04
N ARG A 337 -16.70 -0.40 -12.06
CA ARG A 337 -17.34 0.51 -11.10
C ARG A 337 -16.58 1.82 -11.08
N MET A 338 -17.27 2.93 -11.23
CA MET A 338 -16.65 4.25 -11.35
C MET A 338 -15.79 4.55 -10.12
N GLY A 339 -14.51 4.89 -10.36
CA GLY A 339 -13.56 5.23 -9.31
C GLY A 339 -12.69 4.06 -8.85
N ASP A 340 -13.08 2.82 -9.13
CA ASP A 340 -12.27 1.65 -8.80
C ASP A 340 -11.10 1.49 -9.77
N ALA A 341 -10.00 0.90 -9.29
CA ALA A 341 -8.82 0.65 -10.11
C ALA A 341 -8.30 -0.78 -9.91
N LEU A 342 -8.14 -1.50 -11.02
CA LEU A 342 -7.59 -2.84 -11.07
C LEU A 342 -6.08 -2.77 -11.37
N LEU A 343 -5.26 -3.20 -10.42
CA LEU A 343 -3.83 -3.42 -10.62
C LEU A 343 -3.57 -4.89 -10.91
N PHE A 344 -2.89 -5.19 -12.01
CA PHE A 344 -2.42 -6.54 -12.29
C PHE A 344 -1.03 -6.54 -12.90
N TRP A 345 -0.33 -7.66 -12.73
CA TRP A 345 1.07 -7.79 -13.11
C TRP A 345 1.23 -8.66 -14.35
N SER A 346 1.97 -8.14 -15.33
CA SER A 346 2.36 -8.84 -16.55
C SER A 346 3.62 -9.71 -16.35
N MET A 347 4.30 -9.52 -15.22
CA MET A 347 5.53 -10.22 -14.85
C MET A 347 5.46 -10.77 -13.43
N ARG A 348 6.09 -11.92 -13.25
CA ARG A 348 6.32 -12.56 -11.95
C ARG A 348 7.46 -11.87 -11.20
N PRO A 349 7.58 -12.06 -9.87
CA PRO A 349 8.65 -11.46 -9.07
C PRO A 349 10.08 -11.85 -9.52
N ASP A 350 10.24 -12.99 -10.21
CA ASP A 350 11.49 -13.44 -10.81
C ASP A 350 11.80 -12.79 -12.17
N ALA A 351 11.03 -11.78 -12.55
CA ALA A 351 11.08 -11.06 -13.82
C ALA A 351 10.74 -11.90 -15.06
N THR A 352 10.16 -13.09 -14.91
CA THR A 352 9.58 -13.82 -16.04
C THR A 352 8.21 -13.27 -16.41
N LEU A 353 7.83 -13.38 -17.69
CA LEU A 353 6.48 -13.01 -18.14
C LEU A 353 5.46 -13.96 -17.51
N ASP A 354 4.30 -13.44 -17.15
CA ASP A 354 3.23 -14.23 -16.54
C ASP A 354 2.12 -14.57 -17.56
N PRO A 355 2.04 -15.81 -18.07
CA PRO A 355 0.98 -16.19 -19.01
C PRO A 355 -0.42 -16.15 -18.40
N SER A 356 -0.54 -16.22 -17.07
CA SER A 356 -1.84 -16.10 -16.39
C SER A 356 -2.41 -14.67 -16.48
N SER A 357 -1.58 -13.67 -16.82
CA SER A 357 -1.99 -12.26 -16.98
C SER A 357 -2.73 -11.98 -18.29
N LEU A 358 -3.05 -13.02 -19.06
CA LEU A 358 -3.91 -12.92 -20.25
C LEU A 358 -5.25 -12.32 -19.81
N HIS A 359 -5.62 -11.20 -20.40
CA HIS A 359 -6.83 -10.48 -19.99
C HIS A 359 -7.53 -9.83 -21.17
N GLY A 360 -8.84 -9.62 -21.06
CA GLY A 360 -9.67 -9.00 -22.09
C GLY A 360 -10.74 -8.10 -21.51
N GLY A 361 -11.33 -7.28 -22.38
CA GLY A 361 -12.53 -6.51 -22.08
C GLY A 361 -13.74 -7.20 -22.69
N CYS A 362 -14.62 -7.74 -21.84
CA CYS A 362 -15.88 -8.32 -22.30
C CYS A 362 -16.74 -7.28 -23.03
N PRO A 363 -17.61 -7.72 -23.96
CA PRO A 363 -18.51 -6.82 -24.65
C PRO A 363 -19.36 -6.02 -23.67
N VAL A 364 -19.51 -4.72 -23.91
CA VAL A 364 -20.54 -3.93 -23.23
C VAL A 364 -21.89 -4.40 -23.76
N ILE A 365 -22.77 -4.87 -22.89
CA ILE A 365 -24.12 -5.30 -23.28
C ILE A 365 -25.08 -4.11 -23.17
N ARG A 366 -24.91 -3.30 -22.12
CA ARG A 366 -25.74 -2.12 -21.87
C ARG A 366 -24.95 -1.01 -21.20
N GLY A 367 -25.16 0.23 -21.68
CA GLY A 367 -24.49 1.41 -21.16
C GLY A 367 -23.18 1.71 -21.89
N ASN A 368 -22.25 2.41 -21.21
CA ASN A 368 -20.99 2.87 -21.81
C ASN A 368 -19.84 2.65 -20.84
N LYS A 369 -18.77 2.01 -21.30
CA LYS A 369 -17.56 1.79 -20.49
C LYS A 369 -16.51 2.83 -20.84
N TRP A 370 -16.14 3.65 -19.86
CA TRP A 370 -14.96 4.48 -19.89
C TRP A 370 -13.90 3.90 -18.95
N SER A 371 -12.67 3.83 -19.41
CA SER A 371 -11.54 3.38 -18.59
C SER A 371 -10.28 4.17 -18.90
N SER A 372 -9.37 4.26 -17.94
CA SER A 372 -8.02 4.78 -18.17
C SER A 372 -6.97 3.75 -17.75
N THR A 373 -6.06 3.44 -18.67
CA THR A 373 -4.97 2.49 -18.46
C THR A 373 -3.65 3.23 -18.29
N LYS A 374 -2.88 2.83 -17.29
CA LYS A 374 -1.48 3.22 -17.09
C LYS A 374 -0.63 1.96 -17.15
N TRP A 375 0.21 1.85 -18.17
CA TRP A 375 1.25 0.82 -18.24
C TRP A 375 2.52 1.32 -17.57
N MET A 376 3.15 0.45 -16.79
CA MET A 376 4.37 0.74 -16.02
C MET A 376 5.48 -0.21 -16.44
N HIS A 377 6.65 0.34 -16.73
CA HIS A 377 7.80 -0.40 -17.22
C HIS A 377 8.80 -0.76 -16.11
N VAL A 378 9.65 -1.75 -16.38
CA VAL A 378 10.75 -2.14 -15.48
C VAL A 378 11.79 -1.04 -15.26
N GLY A 379 11.93 -0.11 -16.21
CA GLY A 379 12.81 1.05 -16.14
C GLY A 379 12.11 2.34 -16.58
N GLU A 380 12.83 3.46 -16.51
CA GLU A 380 12.33 4.77 -16.90
C GLU A 380 11.82 4.78 -18.35
N TYR A 381 10.57 5.20 -18.54
CA TYR A 381 9.96 5.40 -19.85
C TYR A 381 10.18 6.85 -20.29
N LYS A 382 10.90 7.05 -21.39
CA LYS A 382 11.19 8.39 -21.93
C LYS A 382 10.02 8.89 -22.77
N VAL A 383 9.59 10.13 -22.53
CA VAL A 383 8.42 10.78 -23.16
C VAL A 383 8.85 11.85 -24.15
#